data_AF-A0A935KLW5-F1
#
_entry.id   AF-A0A935KLW5-F1
#
_cell.length_a   1.000
_cell.length_b   1.000
_cell.length_c   1.000
_cell.angle_alpha   90.00
_cell.angle_beta   90.00
_cell.angle_gamma   90.00
#
_symmetry.space_group_name_H-M   'P 1'
#
loop_
_entity.id
_entity.type
_entity.pdbx_description
1 polymer ?
#
loop_
_entity_poly.entity_id
_entity_poly.type
_entity_poly.pdbx_seq_one_letter_code
_entity_poly.pdbx_strand_id
1 'polypeptide(L)'
;MKQRLSLIFILLLIPGLLFPCGNSYLSNAHTTEYLKDNQLESFRFRKGVDQSVLLQEFYRLSDAISNELNLFENKNDKALAWLRMGKTADAIAILEQLEKEKPREYKVIANLGTAYELAGRNKEALQYIRRSMQLNSQSHQGSEWFHIQVLEAKLQNKPADWWINHPVLHFNHLQKDAETIISDMVYQLKERLPFTARPDLIMAAILRDAAGYIREQEKWQQEWVLLRIAAEYDTDKKLSLDALIQAAESKMKAANLSIPDLATHYSNADDLLKKGKDLLEKGIEYINGEKEKPVTKEVESGNGQNLLWIVILAGALLAGAGLYFGFRKKS
;
A
#
# COMPACT_ATOMS: atom_id res chain seq x y z
N MET A 1 -16.57 8.93 -46.73
CA MET A 1 -15.15 8.76 -46.34
C MET A 1 -15.00 9.16 -44.88
N LYS A 2 -14.27 8.33 -44.12
CA LYS A 2 -14.29 8.18 -42.66
C LYS A 2 -13.97 9.46 -41.88
N GLN A 3 -14.86 9.85 -40.95
CA GLN A 3 -14.53 10.77 -39.86
C GLN A 3 -13.63 10.03 -38.86
N ARG A 4 -12.45 10.58 -38.61
CA ARG A 4 -11.51 10.08 -37.60
C ARG A 4 -12.07 10.45 -36.22
N LEU A 5 -12.47 9.45 -35.42
CA LEU A 5 -12.62 9.63 -33.98
C LEU A 5 -11.22 9.84 -33.39
N SER A 6 -10.92 11.07 -33.02
CA SER A 6 -9.79 11.37 -32.14
C SER A 6 -10.13 10.85 -30.75
N LEU A 7 -9.53 9.72 -30.37
CA LEU A 7 -9.47 9.25 -28.98
C LEU A 7 -8.65 10.26 -28.20
N ILE A 8 -9.32 11.15 -27.47
CA ILE A 8 -8.70 11.98 -26.45
C ILE A 8 -8.40 11.05 -25.28
N PHE A 9 -7.14 10.64 -25.15
CA PHE A 9 -6.59 10.07 -23.93
C PHE A 9 -6.69 11.14 -22.84
N ILE A 10 -7.67 11.04 -21.96
CA ILE A 10 -7.63 11.77 -20.69
C ILE A 10 -6.55 11.09 -19.87
N LEU A 11 -5.32 11.62 -19.96
CA LEU A 11 -4.28 11.43 -18.97
C LEU A 11 -4.81 12.05 -17.68
N LEU A 12 -5.47 11.24 -16.85
CA LEU A 12 -5.63 11.57 -15.44
C LEU A 12 -4.21 11.73 -14.89
N LEU A 13 -3.82 12.97 -14.62
CA LEU A 13 -2.70 13.29 -13.75
C LEU A 13 -3.04 12.74 -12.38
N ILE A 14 -2.71 11.46 -12.15
CA ILE A 14 -2.78 10.83 -10.84
C ILE A 14 -1.64 11.47 -10.04
N PRO A 15 -1.93 12.29 -9.00
CA PRO A 15 -0.87 12.74 -8.12
C PRO A 15 -0.25 11.50 -7.48
N GLY A 16 1.08 11.43 -7.48
CA GLY A 16 1.87 10.25 -7.13
C GLY A 16 1.26 9.45 -5.98
N LEU A 17 0.72 8.28 -6.32
CA LEU A 17 0.16 7.35 -5.35
C LEU A 17 1.33 6.80 -4.53
N LEU A 18 1.43 7.29 -3.30
CA LEU A 18 2.13 6.61 -2.23
C LEU A 18 1.15 5.58 -1.68
N PHE A 19 1.56 4.34 -1.44
CA PHE A 19 0.75 3.36 -0.71
C PHE A 19 1.56 2.72 0.46
N PRO A 20 0.92 2.06 1.45
CA PRO A 20 1.41 2.21 2.82
C PRO A 20 1.74 0.97 3.66
N CYS A 21 2.38 1.24 4.81
CA CYS A 21 2.40 0.43 6.02
C CYS A 21 0.99 0.21 6.60
N GLY A 22 0.63 -1.03 6.94
CA GLY A 22 -0.71 -1.38 7.44
C GLY A 22 -0.76 -2.33 8.63
N ASN A 23 -1.68 -2.08 9.57
CA ASN A 23 -1.95 -2.94 10.72
C ASN A 23 -3.27 -3.71 10.51
N SER A 24 -3.19 -5.01 10.25
CA SER A 24 -4.36 -5.89 10.05
C SER A 24 -4.71 -6.70 11.30
N TYR A 25 -5.98 -7.12 11.42
CA TYR A 25 -6.44 -8.07 12.44
C TYR A 25 -6.39 -9.54 12.01
N LEU A 26 -6.22 -9.80 10.72
CA LEU A 26 -6.12 -11.16 10.16
C LEU A 26 -7.40 -11.98 10.41
N SER A 27 -8.56 -11.31 10.42
CA SER A 27 -9.84 -11.85 10.92
C SER A 27 -10.44 -13.00 10.10
N ASN A 28 -9.72 -13.49 9.10
CA ASN A 28 -9.86 -14.84 8.55
C ASN A 28 -8.45 -15.37 8.22
N ALA A 29 -8.12 -16.57 8.72
CA ALA A 29 -6.79 -17.17 8.87
C ALA A 29 -5.95 -17.38 7.58
N HIS A 30 -6.38 -16.86 6.42
CA HIS A 30 -5.68 -16.98 5.14
C HIS A 30 -4.95 -15.70 4.71
N THR A 31 -5.03 -14.61 5.49
CA THR A 31 -4.38 -13.33 5.18
C THR A 31 -2.91 -13.25 5.54
N THR A 32 -2.43 -14.18 6.36
CA THR A 32 -1.08 -14.12 6.92
C THR A 32 -0.02 -14.93 6.19
N GLU A 33 -0.37 -15.84 5.31
CA GLU A 33 0.68 -16.68 4.69
C GLU A 33 1.53 -15.89 3.69
N TYR A 34 1.09 -14.70 3.28
CA TYR A 34 1.86 -13.78 2.42
C TYR A 34 2.94 -12.95 3.14
N LEU A 35 2.97 -12.95 4.48
CA LEU A 35 3.92 -12.15 5.28
C LEU A 35 4.58 -12.95 6.42
N LYS A 36 4.29 -14.25 6.54
CA LYS A 36 4.95 -15.17 7.48
C LYS A 36 6.10 -15.97 6.87
N ASP A 37 6.60 -15.57 5.70
CA ASP A 37 7.82 -16.18 5.22
C ASP A 37 9.02 -15.56 5.97
N ASN A 38 10.09 -16.34 6.16
CA ASN A 38 11.35 -16.03 6.86
C ASN A 38 12.15 -14.87 6.22
N GLN A 39 11.46 -13.87 5.70
CA GLN A 39 11.94 -12.77 4.88
C GLN A 39 12.33 -11.56 5.70
N LEU A 40 11.99 -11.44 7.00
CA LEU A 40 12.37 -10.27 7.81
C LEU A 40 13.90 -10.08 7.83
N GLU A 41 14.67 -11.17 7.79
CA GLU A 41 16.14 -11.16 7.75
C GLU A 41 16.74 -10.99 6.33
N SER A 42 15.94 -11.13 5.26
CA SER A 42 16.45 -11.06 3.88
C SER A 42 16.41 -9.62 3.33
N PHE A 43 17.45 -9.17 2.64
CA PHE A 43 17.47 -7.89 1.88
C PHE A 43 16.74 -8.00 0.53
N ARG A 44 15.59 -8.70 0.51
CA ARG A 44 14.75 -8.84 -0.69
C ARG A 44 13.58 -7.88 -0.66
N PHE A 45 13.36 -7.19 -1.76
CA PHE A 45 12.33 -6.16 -1.94
C PHE A 45 11.43 -6.52 -3.12
N ARG A 46 10.29 -5.83 -3.28
CA ARG A 46 9.42 -6.01 -4.45
C ARG A 46 9.47 -4.79 -5.35
N LYS A 47 9.49 -5.03 -6.66
CA LYS A 47 9.42 -3.98 -7.68
C LYS A 47 7.95 -3.77 -8.04
N GLY A 48 7.29 -2.85 -7.33
CA GLY A 48 5.88 -2.59 -7.55
C GLY A 48 4.94 -3.53 -6.80
N VAL A 49 3.65 -3.30 -7.02
CA VAL A 49 2.53 -3.99 -6.38
C VAL A 49 1.86 -4.92 -7.36
N ASP A 50 1.62 -6.16 -6.94
CA ASP A 50 0.76 -7.06 -7.68
C ASP A 50 -0.72 -6.68 -7.41
N GLN A 51 -1.30 -5.93 -8.36
CA GLN A 51 -2.70 -5.51 -8.29
C GLN A 51 -3.67 -6.70 -8.28
N SER A 52 -3.29 -7.86 -8.83
CA SER A 52 -4.14 -9.06 -8.83
C SER A 52 -4.24 -9.69 -7.45
N VAL A 53 -3.12 -9.74 -6.71
CA VAL A 53 -3.08 -10.19 -5.31
C VAL A 53 -3.86 -9.23 -4.39
N LEU A 54 -3.73 -7.92 -4.61
CA LEU A 54 -4.54 -6.94 -3.88
C LEU A 54 -6.04 -7.10 -4.17
N LEU A 55 -6.40 -7.29 -5.43
CA LEU A 55 -7.78 -7.49 -5.85
C LEU A 55 -8.35 -8.78 -5.24
N GLN A 56 -7.57 -9.86 -5.22
CA GLN A 56 -7.93 -11.11 -4.58
C GLN A 56 -8.14 -10.96 -3.07
N GLU A 57 -7.23 -10.28 -2.37
CA GLU A 57 -7.36 -10.04 -0.94
C GLU A 57 -8.57 -9.17 -0.63
N PHE A 58 -8.82 -8.15 -1.43
CA PHE A 58 -10.02 -7.35 -1.33
C PHE A 58 -11.29 -8.15 -1.60
N TYR A 59 -11.30 -9.06 -2.58
CA TYR A 59 -12.46 -9.92 -2.82
C TYR A 59 -12.71 -10.87 -1.65
N ARG A 60 -11.66 -11.53 -1.14
CA ARG A 60 -11.73 -12.42 0.04
C ARG A 60 -12.20 -11.68 1.30
N LEU A 61 -11.75 -10.44 1.49
CA LEU A 61 -12.24 -9.56 2.55
C LEU A 61 -13.67 -9.13 2.27
N SER A 62 -14.01 -8.76 1.02
CA SER A 62 -15.34 -8.31 0.64
C SER A 62 -16.39 -9.40 0.79
N ASP A 63 -16.04 -10.66 0.54
CA ASP A 63 -16.89 -11.84 0.72
C ASP A 63 -17.15 -12.11 2.21
N ALA A 64 -16.12 -11.99 3.05
CA ALA A 64 -16.26 -12.00 4.51
C ALA A 64 -17.05 -10.79 5.06
N ILE A 65 -17.14 -9.70 4.29
CA ILE A 65 -17.87 -8.48 4.64
C ILE A 65 -19.31 -8.50 4.08
N SER A 66 -19.57 -9.23 3.00
CA SER A 66 -20.91 -9.41 2.42
C SER A 66 -21.70 -10.53 3.10
N ASN A 67 -21.03 -11.49 3.76
CA ASN A 67 -21.67 -12.57 4.50
C ASN A 67 -21.68 -12.29 6.02
N GLU A 68 -22.76 -11.66 6.50
CA GLU A 68 -23.28 -11.55 7.88
C GLU A 68 -22.34 -11.14 9.06
N LEU A 69 -21.03 -10.98 8.90
CA LEU A 69 -20.12 -10.57 9.98
C LEU A 69 -19.49 -9.20 9.67
N ASN A 70 -20.30 -8.15 9.80
CA ASN A 70 -19.90 -6.73 9.78
C ASN A 70 -19.11 -6.35 11.06
N LEU A 71 -18.08 -7.14 11.37
CA LEU A 71 -17.25 -6.98 12.56
C LEU A 71 -16.28 -5.81 12.39
N PHE A 72 -15.92 -5.21 13.52
CA PHE A 72 -14.97 -4.11 13.60
C PHE A 72 -13.64 -4.44 12.90
N GLU A 73 -13.13 -5.67 13.10
CA GLU A 73 -11.87 -6.18 12.57
C GLU A 73 -11.92 -6.30 11.03
N ASN A 74 -13.02 -6.82 10.48
CA ASN A 74 -13.23 -6.97 9.04
C ASN A 74 -13.27 -5.60 8.33
N LYS A 75 -13.93 -4.61 8.96
CA LYS A 75 -13.96 -3.23 8.44
C LYS A 75 -12.56 -2.61 8.41
N ASN A 76 -11.74 -2.82 9.44
CA ASN A 76 -10.35 -2.33 9.46
C ASN A 76 -9.53 -2.96 8.33
N ASP A 77 -9.63 -4.29 8.17
CA ASP A 77 -8.88 -5.00 7.13
C ASP A 77 -9.33 -4.59 5.72
N LYS A 78 -10.63 -4.33 5.52
CA LYS A 78 -11.16 -3.72 4.28
C LYS A 78 -10.52 -2.37 3.98
N ALA A 79 -10.47 -1.49 4.98
CA ALA A 79 -9.89 -0.17 4.81
C ALA A 79 -8.42 -0.26 4.42
N LEU A 80 -7.67 -1.18 5.04
CA LEU A 80 -6.28 -1.42 4.67
C LEU A 80 -6.13 -1.93 3.22
N ALA A 81 -6.99 -2.84 2.78
CA ALA A 81 -7.01 -3.28 1.38
C ALA A 81 -7.31 -2.11 0.43
N TRP A 82 -8.26 -1.24 0.78
CA TRP A 82 -8.56 -0.02 0.03
C TRP A 82 -7.36 0.93 -0.05
N LEU A 83 -6.62 1.13 1.03
CA LEU A 83 -5.39 1.92 1.01
C LEU A 83 -4.36 1.36 0.03
N ARG A 84 -4.14 0.04 0.05
CA ARG A 84 -3.21 -0.64 -0.88
C ARG A 84 -3.64 -0.53 -2.34
N MET A 85 -4.95 -0.37 -2.59
CA MET A 85 -5.51 -0.11 -3.93
C MET A 85 -5.49 1.36 -4.35
N GLY A 86 -5.05 2.27 -3.47
CA GLY A 86 -5.09 3.71 -3.73
C GLY A 86 -6.48 4.32 -3.56
N LYS A 87 -7.45 3.58 -3.03
CA LYS A 87 -8.78 4.07 -2.65
C LYS A 87 -8.73 4.77 -1.28
N THR A 88 -7.87 5.77 -1.18
CA THR A 88 -7.53 6.42 0.09
C THR A 88 -8.72 7.11 0.75
N ALA A 89 -9.54 7.83 -0.02
CA ALA A 89 -10.72 8.53 0.51
C ALA A 89 -11.75 7.55 1.10
N ASP A 90 -11.99 6.44 0.40
CA ASP A 90 -12.91 5.40 0.84
C ASP A 90 -12.40 4.74 2.14
N ALA A 91 -11.09 4.48 2.24
CA ALA A 91 -10.47 3.92 3.44
C ALA A 91 -10.57 4.86 4.65
N ILE A 92 -10.32 6.16 4.46
CA ILE A 92 -10.47 7.18 5.53
C ILE A 92 -11.89 7.16 6.07
N ALA A 93 -12.91 7.13 5.20
CA ALA A 93 -14.30 7.15 5.63
C ALA A 93 -14.66 5.96 6.54
N ILE A 94 -14.14 4.75 6.25
CA ILE A 94 -14.32 3.58 7.11
C ILE A 94 -13.57 3.76 8.42
N LEU A 95 -12.30 4.14 8.36
CA LEU A 95 -11.45 4.21 9.54
C LEU A 95 -11.90 5.30 10.53
N GLU A 96 -12.42 6.44 10.04
CA GLU A 96 -13.01 7.49 10.90
C GLU A 96 -14.26 6.99 11.64
N GLN A 97 -15.06 6.12 11.02
CA GLN A 97 -16.19 5.48 11.71
C GLN A 97 -15.68 4.51 12.79
N LEU A 98 -14.67 3.70 12.47
CA LEU A 98 -14.06 2.77 13.42
C LEU A 98 -13.40 3.49 14.60
N GLU A 99 -12.76 4.64 14.37
CA GLU A 99 -12.19 5.44 15.45
C GLU A 99 -13.28 5.93 16.41
N LYS A 100 -14.44 6.36 15.90
CA LYS A 100 -15.58 6.75 16.75
C LYS A 100 -16.10 5.58 17.58
N GLU A 101 -16.15 4.38 17.00
CA GLU A 101 -16.57 3.16 17.69
C GLU A 101 -15.55 2.74 18.78
N LYS A 102 -14.24 2.78 18.49
CA LYS A 102 -13.16 2.44 19.44
C LYS A 102 -12.02 3.47 19.40
N PRO A 103 -12.12 4.59 20.14
CA PRO A 103 -11.17 5.72 20.06
C PRO A 103 -9.75 5.45 20.56
N ARG A 104 -9.45 4.27 21.10
CA ARG A 104 -8.11 3.90 21.59
C ARG A 104 -7.56 2.67 20.90
N GLU A 105 -8.21 2.23 19.82
CA GLU A 105 -7.73 1.10 19.06
C GLU A 105 -6.53 1.50 18.19
N TYR A 106 -5.34 1.03 18.57
CA TYR A 106 -4.10 1.46 17.95
C TYR A 106 -4.02 1.08 16.47
N LYS A 107 -4.57 -0.08 16.04
CA LYS A 107 -4.50 -0.48 14.62
C LYS A 107 -5.26 0.48 13.72
N VAL A 108 -6.46 0.88 14.14
CA VAL A 108 -7.28 1.87 13.41
C VAL A 108 -6.60 3.23 13.39
N ILE A 109 -6.05 3.67 14.53
CA ILE A 109 -5.36 4.96 14.63
C ILE A 109 -4.10 4.99 13.76
N ALA A 110 -3.31 3.91 13.75
CA ALA A 110 -2.14 3.78 12.87
C ALA A 110 -2.56 3.76 11.39
N ASN A 111 -3.59 2.99 11.04
CA ASN A 111 -4.12 2.94 9.67
C ASN A 111 -4.69 4.30 9.21
N LEU A 112 -5.28 5.10 10.11
CA LEU A 112 -5.67 6.50 9.82
C LEU A 112 -4.46 7.38 9.55
N GLY A 113 -3.40 7.26 10.36
CA GLY A 113 -2.17 8.01 10.16
C GLY A 113 -1.55 7.73 8.79
N THR A 114 -1.47 6.45 8.45
CA THR A 114 -1.14 5.98 7.12
C THR A 114 -2.08 6.59 6.04
N ALA A 115 -3.40 6.50 6.23
CA ALA A 115 -4.36 6.95 5.23
C ALA A 115 -4.23 8.45 4.95
N TYR A 116 -3.99 9.24 5.99
CA TYR A 116 -3.73 10.66 5.87
C TYR A 116 -2.39 10.96 5.17
N GLU A 117 -1.34 10.16 5.39
CA GLU A 117 -0.09 10.29 4.62
C GLU A 117 -0.36 10.13 3.13
N LEU A 118 -1.11 9.09 2.75
CA LEU A 118 -1.44 8.84 1.34
C LEU A 118 -2.34 9.91 0.73
N ALA A 119 -3.15 10.56 1.54
CA ALA A 119 -3.97 11.70 1.14
C ALA A 119 -3.16 13.02 1.04
N GLY A 120 -1.86 13.00 1.32
CA GLY A 120 -1.00 14.19 1.38
C GLY A 120 -1.22 15.04 2.64
N ARG A 121 -2.05 14.58 3.57
CA ARG A 121 -2.38 15.23 4.85
C ARG A 121 -1.32 14.87 5.91
N ASN A 122 -0.06 15.20 5.61
CA ASN A 122 1.10 14.76 6.39
C ASN A 122 1.08 15.23 7.86
N LYS A 123 0.43 16.36 8.15
CA LYS A 123 0.33 16.89 9.52
C LYS A 123 -0.59 16.02 10.37
N GLU A 124 -1.76 15.68 9.85
CA GLU A 124 -2.69 14.75 10.48
C GLU A 124 -2.07 13.35 10.56
N ALA A 125 -1.42 12.89 9.50
CA ALA A 125 -0.69 11.62 9.50
C ALA A 125 0.27 11.53 10.69
N LEU A 126 1.11 12.55 10.89
CA LEU A 126 2.07 12.59 11.98
C LEU A 126 1.40 12.57 13.36
N GLN A 127 0.28 13.28 13.51
CA GLN A 127 -0.48 13.28 14.77
C GLN A 127 -1.02 11.88 15.09
N TYR A 128 -1.61 11.21 14.10
CA TYR A 128 -2.18 9.88 14.27
C TYR A 128 -1.12 8.80 14.50
N ILE A 129 -0.01 8.83 13.77
CA ILE A 129 1.12 7.90 13.99
C ILE A 129 1.75 8.09 15.37
N ARG A 130 1.96 9.34 15.82
CA ARG A 130 2.44 9.57 17.20
C ARG A 130 1.46 9.05 18.26
N ARG A 131 0.16 9.22 18.03
CA ARG A 131 -0.87 8.68 18.94
C ARG A 131 -0.93 7.16 18.93
N SER A 132 -0.79 6.50 17.79
CA SER A 132 -0.75 5.03 17.74
C SER A 132 0.46 4.49 18.50
N MET A 133 1.62 5.14 18.39
CA MET A 133 2.81 4.78 19.17
C MET A 133 2.63 4.97 20.69
N GLN A 134 1.90 6.01 21.12
CA GLN A 134 1.56 6.20 22.54
C GLN A 134 0.64 5.10 23.07
N LEU A 135 -0.27 4.59 22.23
CA LEU A 135 -1.19 3.51 22.59
C LEU A 135 -0.52 2.14 22.54
N ASN A 136 0.39 1.93 21.60
CA ASN A 136 1.17 0.72 21.45
C ASN A 136 2.53 1.01 20.82
N SER A 137 3.58 1.07 21.66
CA SER A 137 4.94 1.33 21.21
C SER A 137 5.56 0.17 20.41
N GLN A 138 4.91 -1.00 20.38
CA GLN A 138 5.32 -2.18 19.61
C GLN A 138 4.60 -2.27 18.25
N SER A 139 3.79 -1.27 17.86
CA SER A 139 3.24 -1.20 16.50
C SER A 139 4.37 -1.29 15.48
N HIS A 140 4.17 -2.09 14.42
CA HIS A 140 5.20 -2.40 13.43
C HIS A 140 6.54 -2.86 14.06
N GLN A 141 6.48 -3.68 15.10
CA GLN A 141 7.65 -4.18 15.83
C GLN A 141 8.52 -3.07 16.47
N GLY A 142 7.92 -1.90 16.72
CA GLY A 142 8.62 -0.75 17.29
C GLY A 142 9.47 0.03 16.29
N SER A 143 9.20 -0.12 14.99
CA SER A 143 9.89 0.57 13.88
C SER A 143 9.24 1.90 13.46
N GLU A 144 8.14 2.32 14.11
CA GLU A 144 7.39 3.54 13.75
C GLU A 144 8.18 4.85 13.87
N TRP A 145 9.35 4.84 14.53
CA TRP A 145 10.29 5.97 14.50
C TRP A 145 10.66 6.37 13.06
N PHE A 146 10.75 5.38 12.16
CA PHE A 146 11.05 5.59 10.75
C PHE A 146 9.92 6.38 10.07
N HIS A 147 8.67 5.97 10.29
CA HIS A 147 7.49 6.62 9.71
C HIS A 147 7.39 8.08 10.16
N ILE A 148 7.62 8.34 11.45
CA ILE A 148 7.67 9.70 11.99
C ILE A 148 8.70 10.55 11.27
N GLN A 149 9.94 10.08 11.10
CA GLN A 149 10.99 10.86 10.44
C GLN A 149 10.67 11.14 8.96
N VAL A 150 10.07 10.17 8.25
CA VAL A 150 9.57 10.39 6.87
C VAL A 150 8.50 11.46 6.83
N LEU A 151 7.54 11.45 7.75
CA LEU A 151 6.47 12.46 7.82
C LEU A 151 7.02 13.84 8.20
N GLU A 152 7.94 13.91 9.15
CA GLU A 152 8.63 15.14 9.54
C GLU A 152 9.40 15.73 8.36
N ALA A 153 10.14 14.91 7.63
CA ALA A 153 10.82 15.30 6.40
C ALA A 153 9.85 15.87 5.34
N LYS A 154 8.75 15.16 5.05
CA LYS A 154 7.71 15.65 4.12
C LYS A 154 7.12 16.98 4.56
N LEU A 155 6.92 17.20 5.85
CA LEU A 155 6.38 18.45 6.41
C LEU A 155 7.33 19.65 6.27
N GLN A 156 8.64 19.41 6.11
CA GLN A 156 9.58 20.51 5.89
C GLN A 156 9.39 21.20 4.53
N ASN A 157 8.74 20.52 3.58
CA ASN A 157 8.43 21.01 2.23
C ASN A 157 9.65 21.65 1.53
N LYS A 158 10.78 20.93 1.54
CA LYS A 158 12.07 21.41 1.04
C LYS A 158 12.26 21.06 -0.44
N PRO A 159 12.99 21.91 -1.20
CA PRO A 159 13.31 21.63 -2.59
C PRO A 159 14.26 20.42 -2.72
N ALA A 160 14.32 19.85 -3.93
CA ALA A 160 15.04 18.61 -4.22
C ALA A 160 16.52 18.62 -3.80
N ASP A 161 17.22 19.71 -4.07
CA ASP A 161 18.65 19.91 -3.75
C ASP A 161 18.92 19.94 -2.24
N TRP A 162 17.94 20.32 -1.43
CA TRP A 162 18.08 20.33 0.03
C TRP A 162 18.38 18.92 0.59
N TRP A 163 17.74 17.90 0.05
CA TRP A 163 17.89 16.50 0.48
C TRP A 163 19.27 15.90 0.19
N ILE A 164 20.11 16.57 -0.60
CA ILE A 164 21.49 16.14 -0.88
C ILE A 164 22.31 16.11 0.41
N ASN A 165 22.18 17.15 1.24
CA ASN A 165 23.00 17.35 2.45
C ASN A 165 22.20 17.23 3.75
N HIS A 166 20.90 16.90 3.67
CA HIS A 166 20.03 16.77 4.83
C HIS A 166 19.38 15.39 4.79
N PRO A 167 19.79 14.46 5.67
CA PRO A 167 19.20 13.14 5.70
C PRO A 167 17.74 13.22 6.17
N VAL A 168 16.92 12.33 5.63
CA VAL A 168 15.57 12.00 6.09
C VAL A 168 15.67 11.13 7.35
N LEU A 169 16.58 10.16 7.36
CA LEU A 169 16.74 9.24 8.48
C LEU A 169 17.89 9.65 9.41
N HIS A 170 17.61 9.70 10.71
CA HIS A 170 18.51 10.05 11.79
C HIS A 170 18.57 8.92 12.83
N PHE A 171 19.75 8.34 13.02
CA PHE A 171 19.94 7.13 13.82
C PHE A 171 20.52 7.41 15.23
N ASN A 172 21.25 8.50 15.41
CA ASN A 172 22.04 8.80 16.62
C ASN A 172 21.24 8.86 17.93
N HIS A 173 19.94 9.09 17.86
CA HIS A 173 19.07 9.19 19.04
C HIS A 173 18.31 7.90 19.35
N LEU A 174 18.47 6.85 18.53
CA LEU A 174 17.79 5.58 18.72
C LEU A 174 18.50 4.76 19.80
N GLN A 175 17.78 4.42 20.87
CA GLN A 175 18.26 3.53 21.93
C GLN A 175 18.00 2.06 21.55
N LYS A 176 18.60 1.63 20.43
CA LYS A 176 18.46 0.29 19.84
C LYS A 176 19.82 -0.19 19.35
N ASP A 177 20.06 -1.49 19.37
CA ASP A 177 21.26 -2.06 18.76
C ASP A 177 21.20 -1.99 17.23
N ALA A 178 22.34 -2.22 16.59
CA ALA A 178 22.49 -2.07 15.16
C ALA A 178 21.59 -3.01 14.36
N GLU A 179 21.46 -4.28 14.78
CA GLU A 179 20.64 -5.26 14.06
C GLU A 179 19.15 -4.93 14.17
N THR A 180 18.70 -4.48 15.34
CA THR A 180 17.32 -4.00 15.51
C THR A 180 17.03 -2.80 14.61
N ILE A 181 17.94 -1.82 14.50
CA ILE A 181 17.75 -0.67 13.61
C ILE A 181 17.70 -1.11 12.14
N ILE A 182 18.56 -2.05 11.74
CA ILE A 182 18.56 -2.61 10.38
C ILE A 182 17.26 -3.32 10.08
N SER A 183 16.78 -4.15 11.01
CA SER A 183 15.50 -4.85 10.91
C SER A 183 14.33 -3.87 10.76
N ASP A 184 14.28 -2.83 11.60
CA ASP A 184 13.27 -1.77 11.54
C ASP A 184 13.24 -1.10 10.17
N MET A 185 14.41 -0.70 9.63
CA MET A 185 14.52 -0.09 8.30
C MET A 185 14.05 -1.04 7.20
N VAL A 186 14.51 -2.29 7.20
CA VAL A 186 14.15 -3.28 6.18
C VAL A 186 12.66 -3.54 6.19
N TYR A 187 12.06 -3.67 7.38
CA TYR A 187 10.62 -3.84 7.54
C TYR A 187 9.84 -2.67 6.96
N GLN A 188 10.19 -1.43 7.32
CA GLN A 188 9.51 -0.22 6.84
C GLN A 188 9.70 0.00 5.33
N LEU A 189 10.88 -0.30 4.79
CA LEU A 189 11.14 -0.25 3.35
C LEU A 189 10.32 -1.30 2.59
N LYS A 190 10.13 -2.52 3.12
CA LYS A 190 9.30 -3.56 2.51
C LYS A 190 7.83 -3.18 2.44
N GLU A 191 7.33 -2.47 3.44
CA GLU A 191 5.96 -1.95 3.45
C GLU A 191 5.75 -0.78 2.47
N ARG A 192 6.82 -0.07 2.06
CA ARG A 192 6.71 1.16 1.25
C ARG A 192 7.14 0.99 -0.21
N LEU A 193 8.24 0.29 -0.48
CA LEU A 193 8.84 0.16 -1.81
C LEU A 193 7.93 -0.43 -2.89
N PRO A 194 7.09 -1.46 -2.60
CA PRO A 194 6.14 -1.94 -3.61
C PRO A 194 5.21 -0.80 -4.07
N PHE A 195 4.91 0.09 -3.15
CA PHE A 195 3.87 1.10 -3.24
C PHE A 195 4.42 2.52 -3.42
N THR A 196 5.67 2.68 -3.82
CA THR A 196 6.21 4.02 -4.10
C THR A 196 6.50 4.12 -5.58
N ALA A 197 5.80 5.04 -6.24
CA ALA A 197 6.03 5.30 -7.66
C ALA A 197 7.44 5.87 -7.89
N ARG A 198 8.01 5.60 -9.07
CA ARG A 198 9.25 6.22 -9.51
C ARG A 198 8.93 7.33 -10.53
N PRO A 199 9.67 8.44 -10.57
CA PRO A 199 10.71 8.83 -9.60
C PRO A 199 10.13 9.33 -8.27
N ASP A 200 10.88 9.16 -7.19
CA ASP A 200 10.58 9.74 -5.86
C ASP A 200 11.89 10.04 -5.13
N LEU A 201 12.27 11.32 -5.12
CA LEU A 201 13.54 11.74 -4.55
C LEU A 201 13.61 11.57 -3.04
N ILE A 202 12.49 11.66 -2.32
CA ILE A 202 12.45 11.43 -0.88
C ILE A 202 12.70 9.94 -0.61
N MET A 203 12.10 9.04 -1.40
CA MET A 203 12.37 7.60 -1.30
C MET A 203 13.83 7.27 -1.62
N ALA A 204 14.42 7.91 -2.63
CA ALA A 204 15.85 7.77 -2.92
C ALA A 204 16.73 8.25 -1.76
N ALA A 205 16.38 9.38 -1.13
CA ALA A 205 17.07 9.91 0.04
C ALA A 205 16.99 8.97 1.24
N ILE A 206 15.79 8.43 1.54
CA ILE A 206 15.56 7.44 2.59
C ILE A 206 16.46 6.21 2.39
N LEU A 207 16.47 5.65 1.16
CA LEU A 207 17.28 4.46 0.84
C LEU A 207 18.78 4.75 0.94
N ARG A 208 19.23 5.93 0.51
CA ARG A 208 20.62 6.39 0.67
C ARG A 208 20.99 6.52 2.14
N ASP A 209 20.13 7.10 2.97
CA ASP A 209 20.41 7.27 4.40
C ASP A 209 20.49 5.91 5.11
N ALA A 210 19.57 5.00 4.78
CA ALA A 210 19.62 3.61 5.25
C ALA A 210 20.92 2.91 4.80
N ALA A 211 21.34 3.09 3.55
CA ALA A 211 22.62 2.58 3.06
C ALA A 211 23.81 3.18 3.82
N GLY A 212 23.76 4.48 4.15
CA GLY A 212 24.76 5.16 4.97
C GLY A 212 24.91 4.55 6.35
N TYR A 213 23.81 4.20 7.01
CA TYR A 213 23.85 3.49 8.30
C TYR A 213 24.42 2.07 8.17
N ILE A 214 23.98 1.32 7.15
CA ILE A 214 24.48 -0.03 6.85
C ILE A 214 25.99 -0.04 6.59
N ARG A 215 26.49 0.99 5.90
CA ARG A 215 27.91 1.22 5.63
C ARG A 215 28.72 1.35 6.93
N GLU A 216 28.20 2.04 7.95
CA GLU A 216 28.87 2.17 9.26
C GLU A 216 29.01 0.83 9.99
N GLN A 217 28.18 -0.15 9.65
CA GLN A 217 28.24 -1.52 10.17
C GLN A 217 29.09 -2.45 9.28
N GLU A 218 29.81 -1.90 8.31
CA GLU A 218 30.65 -2.62 7.34
C GLU A 218 29.91 -3.67 6.49
N LYS A 219 28.60 -3.48 6.32
CA LYS A 219 27.72 -4.37 5.54
C LYS A 219 27.63 -3.94 4.08
N TRP A 220 28.77 -3.97 3.37
CA TRP A 220 28.93 -3.38 2.04
C TRP A 220 28.03 -3.95 0.94
N GLN A 221 27.69 -5.25 1.00
CA GLN A 221 26.77 -5.87 0.03
C GLN A 221 25.34 -5.32 0.18
N GLN A 222 24.87 -5.16 1.42
CA GLN A 222 23.57 -4.59 1.73
C GLN A 222 23.53 -3.09 1.41
N GLU A 223 24.61 -2.36 1.69
CA GLU A 223 24.77 -0.95 1.29
C GLU A 223 24.59 -0.82 -0.22
N TRP A 224 25.32 -1.64 -0.99
CA TRP A 224 25.26 -1.64 -2.45
C TRP A 224 23.84 -1.90 -2.95
N VAL A 225 23.13 -2.90 -2.40
CA VAL A 225 21.74 -3.20 -2.78
C VAL A 225 20.84 -1.98 -2.56
N LEU A 226 20.90 -1.36 -1.37
CA LEU A 226 20.08 -0.19 -1.07
C LEU A 226 20.39 1.01 -1.99
N LEU A 227 21.67 1.29 -2.25
CA LEU A 227 22.07 2.37 -3.17
C LEU A 227 21.62 2.12 -4.61
N ARG A 228 21.65 0.86 -5.06
CA ARG A 228 21.18 0.50 -6.40
C ARG A 228 19.66 0.62 -6.54
N ILE A 229 18.91 0.27 -5.50
CA ILE A 229 17.46 0.53 -5.45
C ILE A 229 17.22 2.04 -5.41
N ALA A 230 17.97 2.80 -4.61
CA ALA A 230 17.86 4.26 -4.52
C ALA A 230 18.05 4.94 -5.88
N ALA A 231 19.01 4.47 -6.68
CA ALA A 231 19.26 4.98 -8.03
C ALA A 231 18.09 4.78 -9.00
N GLU A 232 17.21 3.79 -8.76
CA GLU A 232 15.98 3.66 -9.55
C GLU A 232 14.93 4.73 -9.23
N TYR A 233 15.02 5.36 -8.05
CA TYR A 233 14.12 6.43 -7.61
C TYR A 233 14.70 7.84 -7.90
N ASP A 234 16.03 7.98 -7.92
CA ASP A 234 16.75 9.21 -8.26
C ASP A 234 17.12 9.26 -9.76
N THR A 235 16.11 9.26 -10.64
CA THR A 235 16.33 9.19 -12.10
C THR A 235 17.10 10.38 -12.66
N ASP A 236 17.04 11.52 -11.99
CA ASP A 236 17.75 12.75 -12.36
C ASP A 236 19.15 12.85 -11.72
N LYS A 237 19.58 11.80 -11.01
CA LYS A 237 20.90 11.68 -10.34
C LYS A 237 21.22 12.84 -9.39
N LYS A 238 20.22 13.38 -8.70
CA LYS A 238 20.39 14.52 -7.77
C LYS A 238 21.24 14.16 -6.56
N LEU A 239 21.19 12.92 -6.09
CA LEU A 239 21.87 12.48 -4.87
C LEU A 239 23.29 11.94 -5.12
N SER A 240 23.77 11.97 -6.37
CA SER A 240 25.12 11.54 -6.75
C SER A 240 25.48 10.11 -6.28
N LEU A 241 24.49 9.19 -6.33
CA LEU A 241 24.61 7.84 -5.78
C LEU A 241 25.70 6.99 -6.46
N ASP A 242 26.05 7.30 -7.71
CA ASP A 242 27.08 6.57 -8.48
C ASP A 242 28.43 6.52 -7.73
N ALA A 243 28.83 7.61 -7.06
CA ALA A 243 30.07 7.65 -6.29
C ALA A 243 30.01 6.75 -5.04
N LEU A 244 28.85 6.69 -4.37
CA LEU A 244 28.63 5.82 -3.21
C LEU A 244 28.64 4.34 -3.63
N ILE A 245 28.01 4.02 -4.76
CA ILE A 245 27.98 2.66 -5.32
C ILE A 245 29.41 2.18 -5.63
N GLN A 246 30.21 3.00 -6.32
CA GLN A 246 31.60 2.68 -6.64
C GLN A 246 32.47 2.51 -5.39
N ALA A 247 32.22 3.31 -4.35
CA ALA A 247 32.91 3.18 -3.06
C ALA A 247 32.57 1.85 -2.37
N ALA A 248 31.29 1.45 -2.35
CA ALA A 248 30.86 0.15 -1.82
C ALA A 248 31.46 -1.01 -2.61
N GLU A 249 31.50 -0.94 -3.95
CA GLU A 249 32.15 -1.94 -4.81
C GLU A 249 33.65 -2.07 -4.53
N SER A 250 34.33 -0.95 -4.32
CA SER A 250 35.76 -0.95 -3.98
C SER A 250 36.02 -1.59 -2.61
N LYS A 251 35.15 -1.34 -1.62
CA LYS A 251 35.21 -1.98 -0.29
C LYS A 251 34.96 -3.48 -0.38
N MET A 252 33.96 -3.91 -1.14
CA MET A 252 33.69 -5.34 -1.38
C MET A 252 34.89 -6.03 -2.04
N LYS A 253 35.47 -5.42 -3.07
CA LYS A 253 36.66 -5.95 -3.74
C LYS A 253 37.84 -6.09 -2.77
N ALA A 254 38.11 -5.07 -1.95
CA ALA A 254 39.17 -5.12 -0.95
C ALA A 254 38.95 -6.21 0.12
N ALA A 255 37.68 -6.48 0.47
CA ALA A 255 37.27 -7.54 1.39
C ALA A 255 37.10 -8.92 0.71
N ASN A 256 37.41 -9.05 -0.58
CA ASN A 256 37.19 -10.25 -1.39
C ASN A 256 35.72 -10.76 -1.36
N LEU A 257 34.77 -9.82 -1.30
CA LEU A 257 33.33 -10.08 -1.39
C LEU A 257 32.85 -9.91 -2.83
N SER A 258 31.88 -10.73 -3.24
CA SER A 258 31.22 -10.60 -4.54
C SER A 258 30.24 -9.42 -4.56
N ILE A 259 30.13 -8.77 -5.72
CA ILE A 259 29.07 -7.79 -5.97
C ILE A 259 27.75 -8.55 -6.13
N PRO A 260 26.68 -8.20 -5.38
CA PRO A 260 25.39 -8.88 -5.50
C PRO A 260 24.76 -8.70 -6.88
N ASP A 261 23.94 -9.67 -7.30
CA ASP A 261 23.03 -9.48 -8.44
C ASP A 261 21.74 -8.80 -7.94
N LEU A 262 21.51 -7.55 -8.36
CA LEU A 262 20.32 -6.78 -7.99
C LEU A 262 19.02 -7.51 -8.36
N ALA A 263 18.98 -8.26 -9.45
CA ALA A 263 17.78 -8.97 -9.88
C ALA A 263 17.30 -9.99 -8.84
N THR A 264 18.24 -10.66 -8.15
CA THR A 264 17.93 -11.63 -7.08
C THR A 264 17.40 -10.99 -5.79
N HIS A 265 17.51 -9.66 -5.67
CA HIS A 265 16.99 -8.89 -4.56
C HIS A 265 15.61 -8.31 -4.85
N TYR A 266 15.08 -8.53 -6.05
CA TYR A 266 13.67 -8.36 -6.35
C TYR A 266 12.97 -9.72 -6.38
N SER A 267 11.78 -9.81 -5.80
CA SER A 267 10.92 -10.99 -6.02
C SER A 267 10.55 -11.09 -7.50
N ASN A 268 10.70 -12.27 -8.12
CA ASN A 268 10.31 -12.50 -9.52
C ASN A 268 8.82 -12.21 -9.73
N ALA A 269 8.52 -11.27 -10.64
CA ALA A 269 7.15 -10.90 -11.00
C ALA A 269 6.36 -12.07 -11.63
N ASP A 270 7.06 -12.97 -12.34
CA ASP A 270 6.45 -14.05 -13.14
C ASP A 270 5.84 -15.19 -12.29
N ASP A 271 6.44 -15.52 -11.14
CA ASP A 271 5.97 -16.61 -10.27
C ASP A 271 4.70 -16.20 -9.49
N LEU A 272 4.49 -14.90 -9.34
CA LEU A 272 3.35 -14.28 -8.65
C LEU A 272 2.17 -14.06 -9.60
N LEU A 273 2.44 -13.58 -10.83
CA LEU A 273 1.43 -13.38 -11.88
C LEU A 273 0.70 -14.69 -12.26
N LYS A 274 1.44 -15.81 -12.29
CA LYS A 274 0.88 -17.13 -12.63
C LYS A 274 -0.07 -17.65 -11.56
N LYS A 275 0.27 -17.48 -10.28
CA LYS A 275 -0.60 -17.86 -9.14
C LYS A 275 -1.81 -16.94 -9.01
N GLY A 276 -1.65 -15.64 -9.25
CA GLY A 276 -2.75 -14.67 -9.24
C GLY A 276 -3.77 -14.91 -10.35
N LYS A 277 -3.33 -15.29 -11.56
CA LYS A 277 -4.20 -15.58 -12.70
C LYS A 277 -5.07 -16.83 -12.49
N ASP A 278 -4.49 -17.94 -12.03
CA ASP A 278 -5.21 -19.20 -11.75
C ASP A 278 -6.30 -19.03 -10.66
N LEU A 279 -6.06 -18.14 -9.70
CA LEU A 279 -6.99 -17.84 -8.60
C LEU A 279 -8.06 -16.81 -9.00
N LEU A 280 -7.71 -15.85 -9.88
CA LEU A 280 -8.66 -14.92 -10.49
C LEU A 280 -9.68 -15.67 -11.36
N GLU A 281 -9.23 -16.62 -12.17
CA GLU A 281 -10.10 -17.44 -13.03
C GLU A 281 -11.08 -18.27 -12.18
N LYS A 282 -10.60 -18.91 -11.11
CA LYS A 282 -11.46 -19.63 -10.14
C LYS A 282 -12.44 -18.73 -9.40
N GLY A 283 -12.03 -17.51 -9.03
CA GLY A 283 -12.91 -16.52 -8.39
C GLY A 283 -14.01 -16.01 -9.33
N ILE A 284 -13.68 -15.80 -10.61
CA ILE A 284 -14.65 -15.41 -11.64
C ILE A 284 -15.67 -16.54 -11.89
N GLU A 285 -15.22 -17.80 -11.96
CA GLU A 285 -16.10 -18.97 -12.08
C GLU A 285 -17.05 -19.09 -10.88
N TYR A 286 -16.55 -18.86 -9.66
CA TYR A 286 -17.37 -18.88 -8.44
C TYR A 286 -18.46 -17.79 -8.44
N ILE A 287 -18.10 -16.54 -8.76
CA ILE A 287 -19.04 -15.41 -8.87
C ILE A 287 -20.12 -15.67 -9.93
N ASN A 288 -19.74 -16.29 -11.04
CA ASN A 288 -20.70 -16.60 -12.11
C ASN A 288 -21.60 -17.78 -11.74
N GLY A 289 -21.08 -18.78 -11.02
CA GLY A 289 -21.87 -19.90 -10.50
C GLY A 289 -22.85 -19.53 -9.38
N GLU A 290 -22.57 -18.50 -8.57
CA GLU A 290 -23.51 -17.99 -7.57
C GLU A 290 -24.64 -17.14 -8.18
N LYS A 291 -24.38 -16.43 -9.28
CA LYS A 291 -25.44 -15.71 -10.03
C LYS A 291 -26.46 -16.64 -10.68
N GLU A 292 -26.09 -17.89 -10.92
CA GLU A 292 -26.94 -18.90 -11.55
C GLU A 292 -27.74 -19.74 -10.54
N LYS A 293 -27.49 -19.63 -9.23
CA LYS A 293 -28.33 -20.30 -8.23
C LYS A 293 -29.63 -19.52 -8.02
N PRO A 294 -30.81 -20.11 -8.30
CA PRO A 294 -32.07 -19.46 -7.99
C PRO A 294 -32.20 -19.33 -6.48
N VAL A 295 -32.53 -18.13 -6.01
CA VAL A 295 -32.91 -17.89 -4.61
C VAL A 295 -34.25 -18.58 -4.37
N THR A 296 -34.25 -19.80 -3.84
CA THR A 296 -35.45 -20.40 -3.25
C THR A 296 -35.70 -19.73 -1.91
N LYS A 297 -36.61 -18.75 -1.89
CA LYS A 297 -37.17 -18.20 -0.66
C LYS A 297 -38.11 -19.26 -0.05
N GLU A 298 -37.68 -19.97 0.97
CA GLU A 298 -38.62 -20.44 1.99
C GLU A 298 -38.95 -19.27 2.92
N VAL A 299 -40.18 -18.77 2.78
CA VAL A 299 -40.77 -17.79 3.69
C VAL A 299 -41.52 -18.59 4.76
N GLU A 300 -40.93 -18.75 5.94
CA GLU A 300 -41.73 -19.05 7.12
C GLU A 300 -42.34 -17.76 7.66
N SER A 301 -43.65 -17.78 7.79
CA SER A 301 -44.53 -16.69 8.19
C SER A 301 -44.35 -16.32 9.67
N GLY A 302 -44.17 -15.03 9.98
CA GLY A 302 -44.19 -14.56 11.36
C GLY A 302 -44.21 -13.03 11.51
N ASN A 303 -45.41 -12.47 11.34
CA ASN A 303 -45.92 -11.17 11.81
C ASN A 303 -45.09 -9.88 11.65
N GLY A 304 -45.69 -8.94 10.94
CA GLY A 304 -45.15 -7.64 10.56
C GLY A 304 -44.91 -6.68 11.72
N GLN A 305 -43.88 -5.84 11.52
CA GLN A 305 -44.03 -4.37 11.62
C GLN A 305 -42.85 -3.53 11.10
N ASN A 306 -41.89 -4.06 10.34
CA ASN A 306 -40.78 -3.26 9.79
C ASN A 306 -40.70 -3.30 8.25
N LEU A 307 -41.79 -2.91 7.58
CA LEU A 307 -41.79 -2.66 6.13
C LEU A 307 -41.90 -1.16 5.84
N LEU A 308 -40.93 -0.40 6.32
CA LEU A 308 -40.60 0.92 5.81
C LEU A 308 -39.10 0.90 5.59
N TRP A 309 -38.64 0.95 4.33
CA TRP A 309 -37.31 1.38 3.84
C TRP A 309 -36.86 0.68 2.53
N ILE A 310 -37.55 -0.34 2.00
CA ILE A 310 -37.11 -1.04 0.76
C ILE A 310 -37.59 -0.38 -0.56
N VAL A 311 -38.27 0.78 -0.54
CA VAL A 311 -38.81 1.39 -1.78
C VAL A 311 -37.96 2.52 -2.39
N ILE A 312 -36.84 2.98 -1.79
CA ILE A 312 -36.13 4.16 -2.32
C ILE A 312 -34.94 3.88 -3.26
N LEU A 313 -34.40 2.65 -3.36
CA LEU A 313 -33.21 2.39 -4.20
C LEU A 313 -33.46 1.65 -5.53
N ALA A 314 -34.71 1.46 -5.94
CA ALA A 314 -35.05 0.89 -7.26
C ALA A 314 -35.50 1.94 -8.31
N GLY A 315 -35.59 3.23 -7.93
CA GLY A 315 -36.12 4.29 -8.79
C GLY A 315 -35.10 5.08 -9.64
N ALA A 316 -33.79 4.86 -9.49
CA ALA A 316 -32.78 5.71 -10.13
C ALA A 316 -32.02 5.08 -11.32
N LEU A 317 -32.39 3.87 -11.77
CA LEU A 317 -31.73 3.18 -12.89
C LEU A 317 -32.65 2.89 -14.09
N LEU A 318 -33.85 3.48 -14.15
CA LEU A 318 -34.76 3.37 -15.31
C LEU A 318 -35.25 4.73 -15.83
N ALA A 319 -34.35 5.72 -15.86
CA ALA A 319 -34.55 6.97 -16.59
C ALA A 319 -33.24 7.36 -17.30
N GLY A 320 -32.95 6.71 -18.43
CA GLY A 320 -31.76 7.03 -19.22
C GLY A 320 -31.57 6.24 -20.52
N ALA A 321 -32.32 5.15 -20.73
CA ALA A 321 -32.27 4.39 -21.97
C ALA A 321 -33.69 4.09 -22.47
N GLY A 322 -34.23 4.96 -23.32
CA GLY A 322 -35.43 4.68 -24.10
C GLY A 322 -36.29 5.90 -24.34
N LEU A 323 -35.93 6.75 -25.29
CA LEU A 323 -36.85 7.58 -26.09
C LEU A 323 -36.04 8.29 -27.20
N TYR A 324 -35.81 7.60 -28.33
CA TYR A 324 -35.80 8.28 -29.65
C TYR A 324 -35.95 7.27 -30.79
N PHE A 325 -37.20 6.92 -31.11
CA PHE A 325 -37.57 6.45 -32.44
C PHE A 325 -38.83 7.20 -32.88
N GLY A 326 -38.74 7.86 -34.04
CA GLY A 326 -39.86 7.99 -34.96
C GLY A 326 -40.73 9.24 -34.85
N PHE A 327 -40.40 10.28 -35.63
CA PHE A 327 -41.44 11.03 -36.35
C PHE A 327 -41.19 10.96 -37.85
N ARG A 328 -42.10 10.26 -38.53
CA ARG A 328 -42.28 10.23 -39.98
C ARG A 328 -43.65 10.86 -40.27
N LYS A 329 -43.67 11.97 -41.02
CA LYS A 329 -44.83 12.47 -41.81
C LYS A 329 -44.24 13.36 -42.91
N LYS A 330 -44.24 12.90 -44.17
CA LYS A 330 -45.23 13.18 -45.24
C LYS A 330 -45.42 14.68 -45.51
N SER A 331 -44.75 15.16 -46.57
CA SER A 331 -45.35 15.58 -47.85
C SER A 331 -44.25 15.56 -48.90
#